data_AF-A0A6C0IHV7-F1
#
_entry.id   AF-A0A6C0IHV7-F1
#
_cell.length_a   1.000
_cell.length_b   1.000
_cell.length_c   1.000
_cell.angle_alpha   90.00
_cell.angle_beta   90.00
_cell.angle_gamma   90.00
#
_symmetry.space_group_name_H-M   'P 1'
#
loop_
_entity.id
_entity.type
_entity.pdbx_description
1 polymer ?
#
loop_
_entity_poly.entity_id
_entity_poly.type
_entity_poly.pdbx_seq_one_letter_code
_entity_poly.pdbx_strand_id
1 'polypeptide(L)'
;MSNNDDDEFDGYGYDDSDYDSDEEDLYFNPDEPRNSRFNIVLCELYCKLHGKGMGNKLFYYHLNISSFKKLDINIMNEICDNYNTYYHDLVNQELVNENPITNAPPFSTIKNFNNIVSKEDYIRPQIAENIILESGHCICVIKTIWIKLIQRTWKKVFALRKTIIKRRCNINSLKIREITGKWPEDCRVYPELQGMMCYLL
;
A
#
# COMPACT_ATOMS: atom_id res chain seq x y z
N MET A 1 -71.29 18.11 -5.75
CA MET A 1 -70.80 16.93 -6.51
C MET A 1 -69.30 16.89 -6.29
N SER A 2 -68.87 15.98 -5.42
CA SER A 2 -67.47 15.71 -5.12
C SER A 2 -66.99 14.71 -6.17
N ASN A 3 -65.98 15.06 -6.96
CA ASN A 3 -65.28 14.11 -7.80
C ASN A 3 -63.95 13.82 -7.12
N ASN A 4 -63.78 12.55 -6.74
CA ASN A 4 -62.55 11.99 -6.20
C ASN A 4 -61.64 11.68 -7.40
N ASP A 5 -60.45 12.25 -7.38
CA ASP A 5 -59.34 11.81 -8.22
C ASP A 5 -58.58 10.73 -7.42
N ASP A 6 -58.81 9.47 -7.79
CA ASP A 6 -58.04 8.33 -7.31
C ASP A 6 -56.84 8.16 -8.25
N ASP A 7 -55.72 8.80 -7.92
CA ASP A 7 -54.42 8.56 -8.56
C ASP A 7 -53.86 7.22 -8.07
N GLU A 8 -53.87 6.22 -8.95
CA GLU A 8 -53.26 4.91 -8.77
C GLU A 8 -51.72 5.09 -8.74
N PHE A 9 -51.13 4.91 -7.55
CA PHE A 9 -49.69 5.02 -7.31
C PHE A 9 -48.99 3.73 -7.75
N ASP A 10 -48.44 3.74 -8.96
CA ASP A 10 -47.65 2.64 -9.50
C ASP A 10 -46.33 2.53 -8.73
N GLY A 11 -46.28 1.56 -7.82
CA GLY A 11 -45.08 1.19 -7.08
C GLY A 11 -43.99 0.71 -8.03
N TYR A 12 -42.97 1.53 -8.25
CA TYR A 12 -41.73 1.11 -8.89
C TYR A 12 -41.11 0.00 -8.04
N GLY A 13 -41.25 -1.25 -8.49
CA GLY A 13 -40.49 -2.38 -7.97
C GLY A 13 -39.01 -2.10 -8.15
N TYR A 14 -38.29 -1.99 -7.04
CA TYR A 14 -36.83 -2.09 -7.06
C TYR A 14 -36.50 -3.50 -7.56
N ASP A 15 -36.05 -3.57 -8.81
CA ASP A 15 -35.44 -4.75 -9.39
C ASP A 15 -34.14 -4.97 -8.62
N ASP A 16 -34.17 -5.94 -7.70
CA ASP A 16 -33.05 -6.36 -6.86
C ASP A 16 -32.09 -7.12 -7.78
N SER A 17 -31.32 -6.36 -8.56
CA SER A 17 -30.34 -6.89 -9.48
C SER A 17 -29.35 -7.72 -8.67
N ASP A 18 -29.29 -9.03 -8.96
CA ASP A 18 -28.32 -10.00 -8.46
C ASP A 18 -26.92 -9.38 -8.36
N TYR A 19 -26.55 -8.88 -7.19
CA TYR A 19 -25.16 -8.60 -6.87
C TYR A 19 -24.47 -9.96 -6.80
N ASP A 20 -23.48 -10.19 -7.66
CA ASP A 20 -22.66 -11.40 -7.67
C ASP A 20 -22.18 -11.70 -6.24
N SER A 21 -22.79 -12.71 -5.62
CA SER A 21 -22.53 -13.14 -4.23
C SER A 21 -21.05 -13.47 -3.98
N ASP A 22 -20.29 -13.68 -5.05
CA ASP A 22 -18.87 -14.02 -5.02
C ASP A 22 -17.97 -12.81 -4.67
N GLU A 23 -18.39 -11.56 -4.92
CA GLU A 23 -17.60 -10.37 -4.60
C GLU A 23 -17.65 -10.00 -3.10
N GLU A 24 -18.78 -10.22 -2.41
CA GLU A 24 -18.90 -9.95 -0.96
C GLU A 24 -17.94 -10.81 -0.14
N ASP A 25 -17.61 -12.02 -0.63
CA ASP A 25 -16.66 -12.93 0.01
C ASP A 25 -15.19 -12.53 -0.17
N LEU A 26 -14.90 -11.53 -1.01
CA LEU A 26 -13.54 -11.07 -1.27
C LEU A 26 -13.07 -10.02 -0.26
N TYR A 27 -13.98 -9.17 0.22
CA TYR A 27 -13.66 -8.01 1.05
C TYR A 27 -14.02 -8.22 2.52
N PHE A 28 -13.23 -7.65 3.42
CA PHE A 28 -13.61 -7.61 4.83
C PHE A 28 -14.74 -6.60 5.06
N ASN A 29 -15.85 -7.08 5.61
CA ASN A 29 -16.86 -6.20 6.18
C ASN A 29 -16.29 -5.55 7.46
N PRO A 30 -16.45 -4.23 7.70
CA PRO A 30 -15.96 -3.56 8.91
C PRO A 30 -16.34 -4.25 10.23
N ASP A 31 -17.53 -4.86 10.28
CA ASP A 31 -18.07 -5.51 11.47
C ASP A 31 -17.71 -7.00 11.59
N GLU A 32 -17.04 -7.57 10.58
CA GLU A 32 -16.65 -8.98 10.57
C GLU A 32 -15.40 -9.23 11.44
N PRO A 33 -15.39 -10.27 12.28
CA PRO A 33 -14.22 -10.63 13.07
C PRO A 33 -13.05 -11.03 12.16
N ARG A 34 -11.88 -10.49 12.45
CA ARG A 34 -10.67 -10.74 11.66
C ARG A 34 -9.83 -11.85 12.27
N ASN A 35 -9.43 -12.82 11.44
CA ASN A 35 -8.53 -13.92 11.84
C ASN A 35 -7.10 -13.45 12.15
N SER A 36 -6.70 -12.29 11.61
CA SER A 36 -5.39 -11.71 11.77
C SER A 36 -5.51 -10.21 12.04
N ARG A 37 -4.59 -9.71 12.88
CA ARG A 37 -4.39 -8.27 13.10
C ARG A 37 -3.95 -7.54 11.82
N PHE A 38 -3.28 -8.24 10.91
CA PHE A 38 -2.74 -7.68 9.68
C PHE A 38 -3.42 -8.30 8.46
N ASN A 39 -3.82 -7.45 7.52
CA ASN A 39 -4.49 -7.86 6.28
C ASN A 39 -3.81 -7.21 5.07
N ILE A 40 -4.10 -7.75 3.90
CA ILE A 40 -3.78 -7.10 2.63
C ILE A 40 -4.79 -5.98 2.43
N VAL A 41 -4.29 -4.77 2.20
CA VAL A 41 -5.12 -3.58 2.03
C VAL A 41 -4.63 -2.74 0.86
N LEU A 42 -5.56 -2.01 0.27
CA LEU A 42 -5.26 -0.82 -0.53
C LEU A 42 -5.54 0.40 0.35
N CYS A 43 -4.64 1.36 0.32
CA CYS A 43 -4.73 2.54 1.17
C CYS A 43 -4.15 3.76 0.48
N GLU A 44 -4.70 4.92 0.79
CA GLU A 44 -4.27 6.21 0.27
C GLU A 44 -3.87 7.16 1.39
N LEU A 45 -3.12 8.21 1.07
CA LEU A 45 -2.81 9.28 2.01
C LEU A 45 -4.06 10.12 2.28
N TYR A 46 -4.29 10.43 3.55
CA TYR A 46 -5.34 11.37 3.91
C TYR A 46 -5.10 12.73 3.24
N CYS A 47 -6.13 13.16 2.53
CA CYS A 47 -6.18 14.41 1.78
C CYS A 47 -7.51 15.14 2.06
N LYS A 48 -7.61 16.43 1.71
CA LYS A 48 -8.81 17.25 2.01
C LYS A 48 -10.07 16.82 1.27
N LEU A 49 -9.97 16.00 0.22
CA LEU A 49 -11.12 15.45 -0.51
C LEU A 49 -11.97 14.54 0.38
N HIS A 50 -11.36 13.89 1.38
CA HIS A 50 -12.06 13.00 2.31
C HIS A 50 -12.88 13.75 3.38
N GLY A 51 -13.07 15.07 3.22
CA GLY A 51 -13.85 15.91 4.13
C GLY A 51 -13.05 16.49 5.30
N LYS A 52 -13.75 17.17 6.22
CA LYS A 52 -13.14 17.73 7.43
C LYS A 52 -13.10 16.67 8.53
N GLY A 53 -11.95 16.01 8.69
CA GLY A 53 -11.69 15.11 9.81
C GLY A 53 -11.85 15.79 11.16
N MET A 54 -12.20 15.00 12.20
CA MET A 54 -12.23 15.45 13.59
C MET A 54 -10.79 15.81 14.05
N GLY A 55 -10.39 17.06 13.81
CA GLY A 55 -9.11 17.62 14.20
C GLY A 55 -7.93 17.25 13.29
N ASN A 56 -6.84 18.02 13.45
CA ASN A 56 -5.61 17.94 12.64
C ASN A 56 -4.81 16.62 12.75
N LYS A 57 -5.39 15.55 13.31
CA LYS A 57 -4.69 14.28 13.57
C LYS A 57 -4.69 13.35 12.36
N LEU A 58 -5.70 13.41 11.48
CA LEU A 58 -5.82 12.47 10.35
C LEU A 58 -4.77 12.66 9.25
N PHE A 59 -4.18 13.85 9.14
CA PHE A 59 -3.28 14.23 8.04
C PHE A 59 -2.02 13.37 7.88
N TYR A 60 -1.67 12.56 8.88
CA TYR A 60 -0.47 11.72 8.87
C TYR A 60 -0.75 10.25 8.66
N TYR A 61 -2.03 9.87 8.53
CA TYR A 61 -2.44 8.49 8.37
C TYR A 61 -2.76 8.15 6.92
N HIS A 62 -2.68 6.85 6.63
CA HIS A 62 -3.27 6.31 5.41
C HIS A 62 -4.72 5.96 5.71
N LEU A 63 -5.63 6.25 4.78
CA LEU A 63 -7.01 5.79 4.80
C LEU A 63 -7.12 4.44 4.10
N ASN A 64 -7.97 3.58 4.62
CA ASN A 64 -8.29 2.30 4.01
C ASN A 64 -9.22 2.51 2.82
N ILE A 65 -8.82 2.02 1.65
CA ILE A 65 -9.68 1.93 0.45
C ILE A 65 -10.44 0.60 0.51
N SER A 66 -9.69 -0.50 0.62
CA SER A 66 -10.26 -1.85 0.61
C SER A 66 -9.37 -2.80 1.39
N SER A 67 -9.98 -3.77 2.04
CA SER A 67 -9.30 -4.83 2.79
C SER A 67 -9.74 -6.19 2.27
N PHE A 68 -8.78 -7.05 1.95
CA PHE A 68 -9.04 -8.29 1.22
C PHE A 68 -8.89 -9.51 2.13
N LYS A 69 -9.87 -10.43 2.08
CA LYS A 69 -9.82 -11.72 2.79
C LYS A 69 -8.80 -12.67 2.15
N LYS A 70 -8.62 -12.58 0.84
CA LYS A 70 -7.74 -13.43 0.03
C LYS A 70 -6.88 -12.59 -0.91
N LEU A 71 -5.73 -13.13 -1.30
CA LEU A 71 -4.87 -12.51 -2.30
C LEU A 71 -5.45 -12.78 -3.69
N ASP A 72 -6.14 -11.79 -4.27
CA ASP A 72 -6.49 -11.77 -5.69
C ASP A 72 -5.73 -10.64 -6.40
N ILE A 73 -4.73 -11.02 -7.21
CA ILE A 73 -3.85 -10.06 -7.87
C ILE A 73 -4.58 -9.30 -8.98
N ASN A 74 -5.51 -9.94 -9.69
CA ASN A 74 -6.17 -9.32 -10.84
C ASN A 74 -7.07 -8.19 -10.35
N ILE A 75 -7.93 -8.50 -9.37
CA ILE A 75 -8.87 -7.53 -8.80
C ILE A 75 -8.10 -6.38 -8.11
N MET A 76 -7.06 -6.70 -7.35
CA MET A 76 -6.25 -5.65 -6.72
C MET A 76 -5.57 -4.76 -7.74
N ASN A 77 -5.02 -5.31 -8.84
CA ASN A 77 -4.36 -4.50 -9.86
C ASN A 77 -5.37 -3.58 -10.56
N GLU A 78 -6.55 -4.09 -10.89
CA GLU A 78 -7.62 -3.27 -11.48
C GLU A 78 -7.98 -2.08 -10.57
N ILE A 79 -8.19 -2.33 -9.27
CA ILE A 79 -8.47 -1.24 -8.32
C ILE A 79 -7.28 -0.28 -8.21
N CYS A 80 -6.05 -0.79 -8.18
CA CYS A 80 -4.86 0.07 -8.15
C CYS A 80 -4.80 0.98 -9.37
N ASP A 81 -4.99 0.43 -10.57
CA ASP A 81 -4.91 1.17 -11.82
C ASP A 81 -5.99 2.26 -11.90
N ASN A 82 -7.21 1.94 -11.45
CA ASN A 82 -8.31 2.91 -11.36
C ASN A 82 -7.97 4.09 -10.45
N TYR A 83 -7.50 3.82 -9.23
CA TYR A 83 -7.14 4.88 -8.28
C TYR A 83 -5.89 5.66 -8.71
N ASN A 84 -4.86 4.99 -9.26
CA ASN A 84 -3.66 5.66 -9.74
C ASN A 84 -3.99 6.60 -10.91
N THR A 85 -4.83 6.15 -11.86
CA THR A 85 -5.31 6.99 -12.97
C THR A 85 -6.07 8.21 -12.44
N TYR A 86 -6.99 8.00 -11.49
CA TYR A 86 -7.72 9.10 -10.84
C TYR A 86 -6.78 10.15 -10.24
N TYR A 87 -5.77 9.73 -9.48
CA TYR A 87 -4.82 10.65 -8.86
C TYR A 87 -3.88 11.33 -9.88
N HIS A 88 -3.50 10.62 -10.94
CA HIS A 88 -2.72 11.20 -12.05
C HIS A 88 -3.51 12.30 -12.75
N ASP A 89 -4.77 12.06 -13.07
CA ASP A 89 -5.64 13.04 -13.74
C ASP A 89 -5.89 14.25 -12.85
N LEU A 90 -6.12 14.05 -11.55
CA LEU A 90 -6.26 15.14 -10.58
C LEU A 90 -5.01 16.04 -10.55
N VAL A 91 -3.82 15.46 -10.47
CA VAL A 91 -2.56 16.23 -10.45
C VAL A 91 -2.35 16.96 -11.79
N ASN A 92 -2.66 16.32 -12.92
CA ASN A 92 -2.52 16.94 -14.24
C ASN A 92 -3.49 18.12 -14.43
N GLN A 93 -4.73 17.99 -13.94
CA GLN A 93 -5.70 19.09 -13.94
C GLN A 93 -5.21 20.28 -13.10
N GLU A 94 -4.51 20.05 -11.98
CA GLU A 94 -3.87 21.14 -11.22
C GLU A 94 -2.79 21.86 -12.03
N LEU A 95 -1.92 21.10 -12.73
CA LEU A 95 -0.79 21.66 -13.48
C LEU A 95 -1.24 22.51 -14.67
N VAL A 96 -2.30 22.09 -15.36
CA VAL A 96 -2.83 22.78 -16.56
C VAL A 96 -3.52 24.09 -16.20
N ASN A 97 -4.14 24.18 -15.03
CA ASN A 97 -5.08 25.28 -14.78
C ASN A 97 -4.45 26.63 -14.43
N GLU A 98 -3.14 26.73 -14.11
CA GLU A 98 -2.35 27.95 -13.76
C GLU A 98 -3.07 29.10 -12.99
N ASN A 99 -4.25 28.84 -12.42
CA ASN A 99 -5.16 29.82 -11.83
C ASN A 99 -5.24 29.55 -10.32
N PRO A 100 -4.60 30.37 -9.49
CA PRO A 100 -4.58 30.21 -8.04
C PRO A 100 -5.82 30.84 -7.36
N ILE A 101 -7.02 30.76 -7.95
CA ILE A 101 -8.20 31.47 -7.39
C ILE A 101 -9.47 30.62 -7.47
N THR A 102 -9.97 30.28 -6.28
CA THR A 102 -11.23 29.62 -5.87
C THR A 102 -11.23 28.08 -5.77
N ASN A 103 -10.79 27.59 -4.60
CA ASN A 103 -11.21 26.34 -3.93
C ASN A 103 -10.49 25.00 -4.17
N ALA A 104 -9.26 24.95 -4.70
CA ALA A 104 -8.41 23.75 -4.53
C ALA A 104 -7.36 24.00 -3.43
N PRO A 105 -7.68 23.83 -2.13
CA PRO A 105 -6.70 23.95 -1.07
C PRO A 105 -5.73 22.76 -1.12
N PRO A 106 -4.47 22.94 -0.69
CA PRO A 106 -3.39 21.96 -0.91
C PRO A 106 -3.84 20.59 -0.43
N PHE A 107 -3.80 19.60 -1.33
CA PHE A 107 -4.47 18.32 -1.18
C PHE A 107 -4.11 17.59 0.11
N SER A 108 -2.97 17.88 0.71
CA SER A 108 -2.61 17.35 2.02
C SER A 108 -1.75 18.33 2.80
N THR A 109 -1.66 18.17 4.11
CA THR A 109 -0.62 18.80 4.94
C THR A 109 0.79 18.34 4.53
N ILE A 110 0.89 17.26 3.76
CA ILE A 110 2.14 16.70 3.25
C ILE A 110 2.69 17.57 2.12
N LYS A 111 3.84 18.21 2.35
CA LYS A 111 4.50 19.11 1.38
C LYS A 111 4.79 18.47 0.01
N ASN A 112 5.10 17.18 0.00
CA ASN A 112 5.48 16.45 -1.21
C ASN A 112 4.33 15.59 -1.77
N PHE A 113 3.07 15.93 -1.44
CA PHE A 113 1.91 15.10 -1.76
C PHE A 113 1.79 14.82 -3.26
N ASN A 114 1.83 15.85 -4.10
CA ASN A 114 1.65 15.71 -5.55
C ASN A 114 2.67 14.72 -6.14
N ASN A 115 3.95 14.83 -5.76
CA ASN A 115 5.00 13.90 -6.18
C ASN A 115 4.83 12.47 -5.64
N ILE A 116 4.07 12.27 -4.57
CA ILE A 116 3.77 10.94 -4.03
C ILE A 116 2.63 10.30 -4.81
N VAL A 117 1.54 11.05 -5.03
CA VAL A 117 0.32 10.54 -5.68
C VAL A 117 0.46 10.46 -7.20
N SER A 118 1.37 11.24 -7.80
CA SER A 118 1.70 11.19 -9.22
C SER A 118 2.62 10.02 -9.61
N LYS A 119 2.80 9.03 -8.74
CA LYS A 119 3.61 7.85 -9.05
C LYS A 119 2.71 6.77 -9.62
N GLU A 120 3.19 6.10 -10.67
CA GLU A 120 2.50 4.94 -11.25
C GLU A 120 2.20 3.85 -10.21
N ASP A 121 3.02 3.72 -9.16
CA ASP A 121 2.87 2.73 -8.08
C ASP A 121 2.35 3.31 -6.75
N TYR A 122 1.63 4.44 -6.79
CA TYR A 122 1.15 5.12 -5.58
C TYR A 122 0.22 4.23 -4.76
N ILE A 123 -0.95 3.89 -5.31
CA ILE A 123 -1.84 2.85 -4.77
C ILE A 123 -1.30 1.50 -5.20
N ARG A 124 -1.08 0.66 -4.19
CA ARG A 124 -0.56 -0.69 -4.34
C ARG A 124 -0.90 -1.53 -3.10
N PRO A 125 -0.93 -2.86 -3.21
CA PRO A 125 -1.14 -3.73 -2.07
C PRO A 125 -0.13 -3.48 -0.94
N GLN A 126 -0.65 -3.28 0.27
CA GLN A 126 0.11 -3.18 1.51
C GLN A 126 -0.32 -4.25 2.50
N ILE A 127 0.57 -4.61 3.42
CA ILE A 127 0.18 -5.30 4.64
C ILE A 127 0.02 -4.23 5.72
N ALA A 128 -1.19 -4.10 6.26
CA ALA A 128 -1.49 -3.10 7.27
C ALA A 128 -2.41 -3.65 8.37
N GLU A 129 -2.37 -2.94 9.49
CA GLU A 129 -3.37 -3.03 10.54
C GLU A 129 -4.39 -1.92 10.33
N ASN A 130 -5.68 -2.28 10.38
CA ASN A 130 -6.77 -1.33 10.26
C ASN A 130 -7.26 -0.92 11.65
N ILE A 131 -7.49 0.36 11.84
CA ILE A 131 -8.02 0.93 13.07
C ILE A 131 -9.22 1.80 12.69
N ILE A 132 -10.39 1.43 13.21
CA ILE A 132 -11.60 2.24 13.07
C ILE A 132 -11.59 3.28 14.18
N LEU A 133 -11.69 4.54 13.80
CA LEU A 133 -11.74 5.67 14.74
C LEU A 133 -13.19 5.96 15.13
N GLU A 134 -13.39 6.62 16.27
CA GLU A 134 -14.72 7.09 16.73
C GLU A 134 -15.45 7.94 15.69
N SER A 135 -14.70 8.64 14.83
CA SER A 135 -15.22 9.43 13.72
C SER A 135 -15.79 8.61 12.55
N GLY A 136 -15.74 7.28 12.59
CA GLY A 136 -16.13 6.38 11.50
C GLY A 136 -15.05 6.14 10.43
N HIS A 137 -13.96 6.91 10.43
CA HIS A 137 -12.85 6.69 9.50
C HIS A 137 -12.06 5.41 9.82
N CYS A 138 -11.70 4.65 8.79
CA CYS A 138 -10.81 3.51 8.90
C CYS A 138 -9.39 3.89 8.44
N ILE A 139 -8.44 3.92 9.38
CA ILE A 139 -7.03 4.23 9.10
C ILE A 139 -6.19 2.96 8.99
N CYS A 140 -5.16 2.99 8.15
CA CYS A 140 -4.21 1.92 7.94
C CYS A 140 -2.84 2.24 8.54
N VAL A 141 -2.32 1.34 9.38
CA VAL A 141 -0.93 1.35 9.86
C VAL A 141 -0.11 0.34 9.05
N ILE A 142 0.60 0.84 8.05
CA ILE A 142 1.39 0.02 7.11
C ILE A 142 2.53 -0.69 7.84
N LYS A 143 2.62 -2.02 7.69
CA LYS A 143 3.69 -2.89 8.21
C LYS A 143 4.66 -3.39 7.14
N THR A 144 4.35 -3.18 5.86
CA THR A 144 5.20 -3.55 4.72
C THR A 144 6.62 -2.98 4.81
N ILE A 145 6.82 -1.86 5.52
CA ILE A 145 8.15 -1.24 5.71
C ILE A 145 9.15 -2.21 6.37
N TRP A 146 8.72 -2.99 7.35
CA TRP A 146 9.58 -3.94 8.06
C TRP A 146 10.02 -5.08 7.15
N ILE A 147 9.09 -5.59 6.34
CA ILE A 147 9.38 -6.62 5.34
C ILE A 147 10.36 -6.07 4.30
N LYS A 148 10.16 -4.83 3.82
CA LYS A 148 11.09 -4.18 2.88
C LYS A 148 12.49 -4.03 3.46
N LEU A 149 12.63 -3.67 4.73
CA LEU A 149 13.94 -3.56 5.40
C LEU A 149 14.65 -4.92 5.48
N ILE A 150 13.92 -5.97 5.88
CA ILE A 150 14.45 -7.34 5.91
C ILE A 150 14.89 -7.77 4.51
N GLN A 151 14.02 -7.60 3.50
CA GLN A 151 14.31 -7.95 2.11
C GLN A 151 15.53 -7.21 1.54
N ARG A 152 15.64 -5.90 1.77
CA ARG A 152 16.80 -5.10 1.33
C ARG A 152 18.09 -5.62 1.93
N THR A 153 18.04 -5.96 3.21
CA THR A 153 19.19 -6.47 3.96
C THR A 153 19.61 -7.84 3.46
N TRP A 154 18.65 -8.73 3.20
CA TRP A 154 18.90 -10.04 2.60
C TRP A 154 19.50 -9.93 1.20
N LYS A 155 18.96 -9.05 0.35
CA LYS A 155 19.51 -8.79 -1.00
C LYS A 155 20.96 -8.32 -0.92
N LYS A 156 21.30 -7.43 0.01
CA LYS A 156 22.67 -6.94 0.23
C LYS A 156 23.63 -8.05 0.64
N VAL A 157 23.26 -8.87 1.63
CA VAL A 157 24.09 -10.00 2.06
C VAL A 157 24.24 -11.04 0.97
N PHE A 158 23.17 -11.34 0.25
CA PHE A 158 23.23 -12.28 -0.87
C PHE A 158 24.16 -11.79 -1.98
N ALA A 159 24.13 -10.50 -2.32
CA ALA A 159 25.06 -9.91 -3.27
C ALA A 159 26.52 -10.02 -2.79
N LEU A 160 26.78 -9.78 -1.51
CA LEU A 160 28.11 -9.95 -0.93
C LEU A 160 28.58 -11.40 -0.97
N ARG A 161 27.70 -12.37 -0.65
CA ARG A 161 27.99 -13.81 -0.74
C ARG A 161 28.36 -14.21 -2.17
N LYS A 162 27.61 -13.74 -3.18
CA LYS A 162 27.92 -13.98 -4.60
C LYS A 162 29.32 -13.49 -4.96
N THR A 163 29.68 -12.28 -4.52
CA THR A 163 31.01 -11.70 -4.76
C THR A 163 32.11 -12.54 -4.11
N ILE A 164 31.92 -12.96 -2.86
CA ILE A 164 32.87 -13.82 -2.13
C ILE A 164 33.03 -15.17 -2.81
N ILE A 165 31.93 -15.82 -3.21
CA ILE A 165 31.98 -17.10 -3.94
C ILE A 165 32.78 -16.93 -5.23
N LYS A 166 32.50 -15.89 -6.02
CA LYS A 166 33.26 -15.60 -7.25
C LYS A 166 34.75 -15.41 -6.99
N ARG A 167 35.12 -14.70 -5.90
CA ARG A 167 36.53 -14.52 -5.49
C ARG A 167 37.18 -15.84 -5.05
N ARG A 168 36.44 -16.68 -4.34
CA ARG A 168 36.90 -18.01 -3.89
C ARG A 168 37.11 -18.99 -5.05
N CYS A 169 36.37 -18.82 -6.15
CA CYS A 169 36.57 -19.59 -7.38
C CYS A 169 37.81 -19.14 -8.19
N ASN A 170 38.46 -18.02 -7.84
CA ASN A 170 39.67 -17.58 -8.52
C ASN A 170 40.84 -18.52 -8.20
N ILE A 171 41.63 -18.88 -9.21
CA ILE A 171 42.78 -19.78 -9.08
C ILE A 171 43.81 -19.29 -8.05
N ASN A 172 44.01 -17.97 -7.93
CA ASN A 172 44.93 -17.40 -6.94
C ASN A 172 44.42 -17.63 -5.52
N SER A 173 43.11 -17.48 -5.30
CA SER A 173 42.46 -17.71 -4.01
C SER A 173 42.53 -19.17 -3.60
N LEU A 174 42.35 -20.09 -4.57
CA LEU A 174 42.46 -21.53 -4.36
C LEU A 174 43.89 -21.92 -3.96
N LYS A 175 44.91 -21.41 -4.65
CA LYS A 175 46.33 -21.64 -4.30
C LYS A 175 46.67 -21.16 -2.89
N ILE A 176 46.22 -19.96 -2.51
CA ILE A 176 46.44 -19.45 -1.14
C ILE A 176 45.79 -20.37 -0.12
N ARG A 177 44.56 -20.85 -0.39
CA ARG A 177 43.86 -21.79 0.49
C ARG A 177 44.58 -23.13 0.59
N GLU A 178 45.15 -23.63 -0.50
CA GLU A 178 45.92 -24.87 -0.52
C GLU A 178 47.19 -24.76 0.32
N ILE A 179 47.93 -23.65 0.19
CA ILE A 179 49.20 -23.43 0.91
C ILE A 179 48.96 -23.13 2.40
N THR A 180 47.97 -22.30 2.72
CA THR A 180 47.78 -21.73 4.08
C THR A 180 46.63 -22.37 4.88
N GLY A 181 45.80 -23.18 4.23
CA GLY A 181 44.54 -23.70 4.79
C GLY A 181 43.41 -22.66 4.93
N LYS A 182 43.68 -21.38 4.62
CA LYS A 182 42.75 -20.26 4.84
C LYS A 182 42.44 -19.52 3.54
N TRP A 183 41.25 -18.95 3.44
CA TRP A 183 40.90 -18.06 2.33
C TRP A 183 41.67 -16.71 2.42
N PRO A 184 41.99 -16.08 1.27
CA PRO A 184 42.54 -14.73 1.22
C PRO A 184 41.69 -13.70 1.97
N GLU A 185 42.31 -12.62 2.46
CA GLU A 185 41.68 -11.62 3.33
C GLU A 185 40.36 -11.06 2.76
N ASP A 186 40.34 -10.76 1.46
CA ASP A 186 39.22 -10.16 0.74
C ASP A 186 38.01 -11.09 0.53
N CYS A 187 38.16 -12.39 0.85
CA CYS A 187 37.09 -13.39 0.78
C CYS A 187 37.12 -14.38 1.97
N ARG A 188 37.79 -13.98 3.06
CA ARG A 188 37.94 -14.83 4.26
C ARG A 188 36.64 -14.97 5.02
N VAL A 189 36.03 -13.83 5.36
CA VAL A 189 34.79 -13.77 6.13
C VAL A 189 33.60 -14.06 5.20
N TYR A 190 32.76 -15.02 5.59
CA TYR A 190 31.50 -15.28 4.91
C TYR A 190 30.38 -14.57 5.68
N PRO A 191 29.61 -13.68 5.05
CA PRO A 191 28.62 -12.88 5.77
C PRO A 191 27.46 -13.76 6.24
N GLU A 192 27.15 -13.66 7.52
CA GLU A 192 26.00 -14.30 8.16
C GLU A 192 24.79 -13.36 8.20
N LEU A 193 23.64 -13.90 8.62
CA LEU A 193 22.42 -13.11 8.80
C LEU A 193 22.36 -12.43 10.19
N GLN A 194 23.28 -12.76 11.09
CA GLN A 194 23.24 -12.33 12.49
C GLN A 194 23.76 -10.88 12.65
N GLY A 195 23.10 -10.09 13.50
CA GLY A 195 23.41 -8.65 13.70
C GLY A 195 22.78 -7.70 12.68
N MET A 196 22.04 -8.22 11.69
CA MET A 196 21.51 -7.45 10.56
C MET A 196 20.30 -6.55 10.88
N MET A 197 19.62 -6.73 12.01
CA MET A 197 18.55 -5.81 12.45
C MET A 197 19.01 -4.91 13.60
N CYS A 198 20.18 -5.19 14.20
CA CYS A 198 20.71 -4.42 15.33
C CYS A 198 21.08 -2.98 14.96
N TYR A 199 21.28 -2.66 13.68
CA TYR A 199 21.53 -1.30 13.21
C TYR A 199 20.25 -0.53 12.85
N LEU A 200 19.08 -1.18 12.90
CA LEU A 200 17.77 -0.57 12.60
C LEU A 200 16.97 -0.23 13.86
N LEU A 201 17.47 -0.62 15.03
CA LEU A 201 16.96 -0.29 16.36
C LEU A 201 17.84 0.79 16.99
#